data_AF-A0A212Q256-F1
#
_entry.id   AF-A0A212Q256-F1
#
_cell.length_a   1.000
_cell.length_b   1.000
_cell.length_c   1.000
_cell.angle_alpha   90.00
_cell.angle_beta   90.00
_cell.angle_gamma   90.00
#
_symmetry.space_group_name_H-M   'P 1'
#
loop_
_entity.id
_entity.type
_entity.pdbx_description
1 polymer ?
#
loop_
_entity_poly.entity_id
_entity_poly.type
_entity_poly.pdbx_seq_one_letter_code
_entity_poly.pdbx_strand_id
1 'polypeptide(L)'
;MKAGDWVEVRPLHEILATLDSRASLEALPFMPEMVRYCGTRFTVWKSAHKTCDPTGATDMRRMKDAVHGEMRCSGEAHGGCEARCLIFWKEAWLKPAGLDAGAARAEAGAIGLLMEGARAPAFPDGSPRFRCQSTEIAPATTPLSPTRLNQYLDDIATGNASAAQVGARVSVAALTGMLKRLSPRGDAPPRPSRRRLRPAMNRSACSPANWWRCGPPRTSCGR
;
A
#
# COMPACT_ATOMS: atom_id res chain seq x y z
N MET A 1 -9.61 10.08 8.05
CA MET A 1 -9.67 10.94 6.84
C MET A 1 -10.34 10.20 5.68
N LYS A 2 -10.97 10.90 4.72
CA LYS A 2 -11.69 10.30 3.57
C LYS A 2 -11.28 10.92 2.24
N ALA A 3 -11.68 10.27 1.13
CA ALA A 3 -11.46 10.80 -0.20
C ALA A 3 -12.09 12.19 -0.37
N GLY A 4 -11.33 13.12 -0.95
CA GLY A 4 -11.71 14.51 -1.14
C GLY A 4 -11.28 15.46 -0.02
N ASP A 5 -10.83 14.97 1.14
CA ASP A 5 -10.33 15.83 2.21
C ASP A 5 -9.03 16.53 1.79
N TRP A 6 -8.89 17.82 2.10
CA TRP A 6 -7.64 18.55 1.96
C TRP A 6 -6.77 18.40 3.20
N VAL A 7 -5.52 17.97 3.01
CA VAL A 7 -4.57 17.71 4.08
C VAL A 7 -3.22 18.35 3.78
N GLU A 8 -2.46 18.62 4.84
CA GLU A 8 -1.07 19.04 4.78
C GLU A 8 -0.20 17.96 5.44
N VAL A 9 0.93 17.64 4.80
CA VAL A 9 1.94 16.78 5.42
C VAL A 9 2.60 17.56 6.56
N ARG A 10 2.63 16.97 7.75
CA ARG A 10 3.26 17.59 8.92
C ARG A 10 4.73 17.93 8.65
N PRO A 11 5.30 18.94 9.34
CA PRO A 11 6.72 19.21 9.24
C PRO A 11 7.53 17.99 9.71
N LEU A 12 8.74 17.86 9.17
CA LEU A 12 9.55 16.64 9.35
C LEU A 12 9.76 16.29 10.83
N HIS A 13 10.06 17.27 11.69
CA HIS A 13 10.32 17.02 13.11
C HIS A 13 9.10 16.41 13.84
N GLU A 14 7.87 16.83 13.52
CA GLU A 14 6.65 16.25 14.08
C GLU A 14 6.49 14.78 13.63
N ILE A 15 6.81 14.50 12.36
CA ILE A 15 6.74 13.14 11.83
C ILE A 15 7.77 12.25 12.50
N LEU A 16 9.03 12.70 12.62
CA LEU A 16 10.11 11.94 13.27
C LEU A 16 9.75 11.57 14.70
N ALA A 17 9.07 12.46 15.44
CA ALA A 17 8.61 12.19 16.79
C ALA A 17 7.59 11.04 16.88
N THR A 18 6.96 10.65 15.76
CA THR A 18 6.07 9.49 15.68
C THR A 18 6.79 8.18 15.34
N LEU A 19 8.05 8.23 14.92
CA LEU A 19 8.76 7.07 14.39
C LEU A 19 9.50 6.30 15.49
N ASP A 20 9.55 4.99 15.33
CA ASP A 20 10.43 4.11 16.07
C ASP A 20 11.89 4.21 15.58
N SER A 21 12.78 3.45 16.23
CA SER A 21 14.20 3.39 15.90
C SER A 21 14.52 2.84 14.50
N ARG A 22 13.51 2.32 13.78
CA ARG A 22 13.61 1.86 12.39
C ARG A 22 12.91 2.83 11.43
N ALA A 23 12.74 4.09 11.84
CA ALA A 23 12.07 5.14 11.07
C ALA A 23 10.64 4.75 10.66
N SER A 24 9.90 4.05 11.52
CA SER A 24 8.58 3.50 11.19
C SER A 24 7.51 3.86 12.21
N LEU A 25 6.26 3.92 11.75
CA LEU A 25 5.08 3.99 12.61
C LEU A 25 4.20 2.78 12.32
N GLU A 26 3.90 1.97 13.33
CA GLU A 26 3.15 0.72 13.18
C GLU A 26 3.75 -0.17 12.07
N ALA A 27 5.08 -0.35 12.10
CA ALA A 27 5.91 -1.07 11.11
C ALA A 27 5.96 -0.46 9.69
N LEU A 28 5.17 0.56 9.38
CA LEU A 28 5.21 1.25 8.08
C LEU A 28 6.32 2.31 8.08
N PRO A 29 7.35 2.20 7.22
CA PRO A 29 8.43 3.17 7.19
C PRO A 29 7.98 4.53 6.64
N PHE A 30 8.50 5.59 7.25
CA PHE A 30 8.57 6.92 6.64
C PHE A 30 9.87 7.01 5.84
N MET A 31 9.76 6.99 4.52
CA MET A 31 10.93 6.84 3.63
C MET A 31 11.61 8.19 3.36
N PRO A 32 12.93 8.23 3.06
CA PRO A 32 13.63 9.45 2.69
C PRO A 32 12.95 10.25 1.56
N GLU A 33 12.39 9.57 0.56
CA GLU A 33 11.66 10.17 -0.55
C GLU A 33 10.42 10.97 -0.09
N MET A 34 9.87 10.67 1.08
CA MET A 34 8.69 11.34 1.62
C MET A 34 9.01 12.72 2.19
N VAL A 35 10.28 12.99 2.54
CA VAL A 35 10.72 14.24 3.17
C VAL A 35 10.38 15.47 2.31
N ARG A 36 10.54 15.36 0.99
CA ARG A 36 10.27 16.45 0.05
C ARG A 36 8.81 16.93 0.05
N TYR A 37 7.89 16.13 0.60
CA TYR A 37 6.48 16.47 0.67
C TYR A 37 6.10 17.09 2.02
N CYS A 38 7.00 17.15 3.01
CA CYS A 38 6.71 17.80 4.30
C CYS A 38 6.31 19.27 4.08
N GLY A 39 5.22 19.70 4.72
CA GLY A 39 4.63 21.03 4.55
C GLY A 39 3.83 21.23 3.26
N THR A 40 3.82 20.25 2.35
CA THR A 40 3.00 20.33 1.13
C THR A 40 1.56 19.91 1.41
N ARG A 41 0.64 20.46 0.62
CA ARG A 41 -0.80 20.15 0.69
C ARG A 41 -1.21 19.27 -0.47
N PHE A 42 -2.13 18.36 -0.21
CA PHE A 42 -2.74 17.54 -1.25
C PHE A 42 -4.16 17.15 -0.87
N THR A 43 -4.94 16.78 -1.88
CA THR A 43 -6.26 16.18 -1.69
C THR A 43 -6.12 14.68 -1.54
N VAL A 44 -6.76 14.11 -0.51
CA VAL A 44 -6.83 12.67 -0.34
C VAL A 44 -7.55 12.06 -1.54
N TRP A 45 -6.85 11.24 -2.31
CA TRP A 45 -7.41 10.55 -3.47
C TRP A 45 -8.28 9.37 -3.04
N LYS A 46 -7.75 8.52 -2.15
CA LYS A 46 -8.47 7.38 -1.57
C LYS A 46 -8.02 7.13 -0.14
N SER A 47 -8.93 6.61 0.69
CA SER A 47 -8.54 5.98 1.93
C SER A 47 -7.75 4.70 1.62
N ALA A 48 -6.66 4.47 2.34
CA ALA A 48 -5.80 3.30 2.18
C ALA A 48 -6.15 2.19 3.17
N HIS A 49 -7.33 2.22 3.79
CA HIS A 49 -7.74 1.29 4.87
C HIS A 49 -7.71 -0.19 4.49
N LYS A 50 -7.60 -0.52 3.20
CA LYS A 50 -7.35 -1.87 2.71
C LYS A 50 -6.44 -1.89 1.48
N THR A 51 -5.66 -2.96 1.36
CA THR A 51 -4.70 -3.16 0.27
C THR A 51 -4.56 -4.66 -0.04
N CYS A 52 -4.01 -5.01 -1.20
CA CYS A 52 -3.74 -6.40 -1.55
C CYS A 52 -2.65 -6.99 -0.65
N ASP A 53 -2.67 -8.30 -0.43
CA ASP A 53 -1.56 -8.99 0.24
C ASP A 53 -0.41 -9.26 -0.76
N PRO A 54 0.77 -8.62 -0.60
CA PRO A 54 1.89 -8.88 -1.50
C PRO A 54 2.49 -10.29 -1.31
N THR A 55 2.25 -10.95 -0.18
CA THR A 55 2.73 -12.31 0.09
C THR A 55 1.90 -13.38 -0.62
N GLY A 56 0.65 -13.05 -0.96
CA GLY A 56 -0.33 -14.00 -1.48
C GLY A 56 -0.85 -15.00 -0.44
N ALA A 57 -0.59 -14.78 0.86
CA ALA A 57 -1.14 -15.61 1.93
C ALA A 57 -2.65 -15.39 2.12
N THR A 58 -3.12 -14.15 1.97
CA THR A 58 -4.54 -13.81 1.85
C THR A 58 -4.80 -12.98 0.59
N ASP A 59 -6.06 -12.66 0.29
CA ASP A 59 -6.38 -11.78 -0.84
C ASP A 59 -6.14 -10.30 -0.49
N MET A 60 -6.60 -9.89 0.68
CA MET A 60 -6.60 -8.49 1.14
C MET A 60 -6.07 -8.37 2.57
N ARG A 61 -5.58 -7.18 2.89
CA ARG A 61 -5.11 -6.79 4.21
C ARG A 61 -5.66 -5.42 4.58
N ARG A 62 -5.81 -5.17 5.87
CA ARG A 62 -6.27 -3.91 6.44
C ARG A 62 -5.09 -3.08 6.90
N MET A 63 -5.00 -1.85 6.41
CA MET A 63 -4.08 -0.83 6.91
C MET A 63 -4.85 0.09 7.84
N LYS A 64 -4.29 0.39 9.01
CA LYS A 64 -4.91 1.31 9.97
C LYS A 64 -4.50 2.75 9.65
N ASP A 65 -5.48 3.65 9.72
CA ASP A 65 -5.33 5.11 9.69
C ASP A 65 -4.36 5.59 8.62
N ALA A 66 -4.65 5.23 7.37
CA ALA A 66 -3.82 5.62 6.24
C ALA A 66 -4.65 6.05 5.02
N VAL A 67 -4.06 6.94 4.23
CA VAL A 67 -4.63 7.47 2.98
C VAL A 67 -3.61 7.48 1.86
N HIS A 68 -4.10 7.60 0.63
CA HIS A 68 -3.29 7.84 -0.56
C HIS A 68 -3.60 9.22 -1.13
N GLY A 69 -2.56 9.98 -1.44
CA GLY A 69 -2.61 11.05 -2.43
C GLY A 69 -2.17 10.55 -3.80
N GLU A 70 -1.95 11.45 -4.75
CA GLU A 70 -1.42 11.10 -6.08
C GLU A 70 0.11 10.94 -6.10
N MET A 71 0.79 11.35 -5.03
CA MET A 71 2.25 11.28 -4.89
C MET A 71 2.76 9.84 -4.89
N ARG A 72 3.93 9.66 -5.50
CA ARG A 72 4.59 8.36 -5.68
C ARG A 72 6.03 8.41 -5.22
N CYS A 73 6.54 7.27 -4.75
CA CYS A 73 7.95 7.12 -4.41
C CYS A 73 8.84 7.31 -5.65
N SER A 74 9.94 8.07 -5.53
CA SER A 74 10.94 8.23 -6.58
C SER A 74 11.91 7.05 -6.67
N GLY A 75 12.12 6.33 -5.57
CA GLY A 75 13.04 5.20 -5.48
C GLY A 75 14.52 5.58 -5.37
N GLU A 76 14.84 6.87 -5.26
CA GLU A 76 16.23 7.38 -5.21
C GLU A 76 17.02 6.82 -4.02
N ALA A 77 16.40 6.69 -2.84
CA ALA A 77 17.03 6.08 -1.67
C ALA A 77 16.95 4.54 -1.68
N HIS A 78 16.36 3.96 -2.73
CA HIS A 78 16.10 2.52 -2.89
C HIS A 78 16.76 1.97 -4.16
N GLY A 79 17.96 2.45 -4.48
CA GLY A 79 18.75 1.98 -5.62
C GLY A 79 18.15 2.35 -6.99
N GLY A 80 17.40 3.44 -7.07
CA GLY A 80 16.74 3.86 -8.31
C GLY A 80 15.52 3.02 -8.66
N CYS A 81 14.79 2.51 -7.66
CA CYS A 81 13.64 1.64 -7.90
C CYS A 81 12.52 2.35 -8.69
N GLU A 82 12.23 1.86 -9.90
CA GLU A 82 11.25 2.45 -10.82
C GLU A 82 9.80 1.96 -10.61
N ALA A 83 9.51 1.29 -9.50
CA ALA A 83 8.16 0.74 -9.25
C ALA A 83 7.09 1.83 -9.06
N ARG A 84 7.50 3.07 -8.71
CA ARG A 84 6.62 4.24 -8.55
C ARG A 84 5.39 3.96 -7.67
N CYS A 85 5.59 3.24 -6.57
CA CYS A 85 4.52 2.87 -5.65
C CYS A 85 3.80 4.11 -5.13
N LEU A 86 2.47 4.01 -4.97
CA LEU A 86 1.73 5.00 -4.19
C LEU A 86 2.22 4.99 -2.75
N ILE A 87 2.31 6.18 -2.18
CA ILE A 87 2.72 6.36 -0.79
C ILE A 87 1.50 6.15 0.12
N PHE A 88 1.66 5.33 1.13
CA PHE A 88 0.75 5.26 2.27
C PHE A 88 1.10 6.39 3.23
N TRP A 89 0.17 7.33 3.41
CA TRP A 89 0.30 8.39 4.40
C TRP A 89 -0.49 8.01 5.63
N LYS A 90 0.18 7.76 6.77
CA LYS A 90 -0.51 7.63 8.05
C LYS A 90 -1.18 8.95 8.41
N GLU A 91 -2.39 8.90 8.95
CA GLU A 91 -3.10 10.09 9.39
C GLU A 91 -2.31 10.86 10.46
N ALA A 92 -1.50 10.17 11.26
CA ALA A 92 -0.58 10.77 12.22
C ALA A 92 0.50 11.67 11.59
N TRP A 93 0.83 11.49 10.30
CA TRP A 93 1.79 12.31 9.55
C TRP A 93 1.12 13.48 8.82
N LEU A 94 -0.20 13.63 8.96
CA LEU A 94 -1.00 14.61 8.27
C LEU A 94 -1.73 15.51 9.28
N LYS A 95 -2.13 16.69 8.82
CA LYS A 95 -3.07 17.58 9.52
C LYS A 95 -4.09 18.15 8.52
N PRO A 96 -5.30 18.54 8.94
CA PRO A 96 -6.25 19.22 8.06
C PRO A 96 -5.64 20.49 7.47
N ALA A 97 -5.86 20.74 6.17
CA ALA A 97 -5.41 21.98 5.54
C ALA A 97 -6.32 23.13 6.00
N GLY A 98 -5.76 24.14 6.68
CA GLY A 98 -6.55 25.26 7.22
C GLY A 98 -5.97 25.92 8.47
N LEU A 99 -4.92 25.34 9.07
CA LEU A 99 -4.14 25.96 10.14
C LEU A 99 -2.80 26.43 9.57
N ASP A 100 -2.37 27.63 9.98
CA ASP A 100 -1.26 28.40 9.41
C ASP A 100 -0.01 27.58 9.07
N ALA A 101 0.58 27.92 7.92
CA ALA A 101 1.73 27.24 7.33
C ALA A 101 3.03 27.78 7.93
N GLY A 102 3.56 27.10 8.95
CA GLY A 102 4.95 27.27 9.35
C GLY A 102 5.87 26.46 8.43
N ALA A 103 6.62 27.13 7.56
CA ALA A 103 7.65 26.47 6.74
C ALA A 103 8.81 26.03 7.64
N ALA A 104 8.93 24.73 7.90
CA ALA A 104 10.05 24.16 8.65
C ALA A 104 11.15 23.69 7.68
N ARG A 105 12.38 24.13 7.94
CA ARG A 105 13.59 23.73 7.21
C ARG A 105 14.05 22.36 7.71
N ALA A 106 14.44 21.48 6.80
CA ALA A 106 14.90 20.13 7.14
C ALA A 106 16.20 20.18 7.96
N GLU A 107 16.22 19.51 9.12
CA GLU A 107 17.44 19.31 9.91
C GLU A 107 18.27 18.17 9.32
N ALA A 108 19.54 18.42 9.01
CA ALA A 108 20.42 17.46 8.33
C ALA A 108 20.57 16.11 9.08
N GLY A 109 20.44 16.10 10.42
CA GLY A 109 20.51 14.88 11.24
C GLY A 109 19.31 13.94 11.06
N ALA A 110 18.15 14.49 10.70
CA ALA A 110 16.93 13.70 10.50
C ALA A 110 17.01 12.75 9.30
N ILE A 111 17.73 13.15 8.25
CA ILE A 111 17.83 12.37 7.01
C ILE A 111 18.64 11.09 7.23
N GLY A 112 19.65 11.11 8.11
CA GLY A 112 20.47 9.95 8.44
C GLY A 112 19.63 8.77 8.97
N LEU A 113 18.76 9.03 9.94
CA LEU A 113 17.85 8.03 10.50
C LEU A 113 16.96 7.39 9.42
N LEU A 114 16.42 8.20 8.50
CA LEU A 114 15.56 7.69 7.43
C LEU A 114 16.35 6.85 6.42
N MET A 115 17.58 7.26 6.09
CA MET A 115 18.46 6.51 5.18
C MET A 115 18.86 5.15 5.77
N GLU A 116 19.11 5.10 7.07
CA GLU A 116 19.35 3.84 7.78
C GLU A 116 18.08 2.96 7.81
N GLY A 117 16.92 3.56 8.14
CA GLY A 117 15.62 2.88 8.16
C GLY A 117 15.15 2.34 6.80
N ALA A 118 15.67 2.90 5.70
CA ALA A 118 15.44 2.46 4.31
C ALA A 118 16.25 1.21 3.91
N ARG A 119 17.12 0.72 4.80
CA ARG A 119 17.92 -0.49 4.56
C ARG A 119 17.47 -1.65 5.45
N ALA A 120 17.68 -2.85 4.92
CA ALA A 120 17.60 -4.10 5.66
C ALA A 120 18.99 -4.75 5.67
N PRO A 121 19.24 -5.78 6.50
CA PRO A 121 20.48 -6.55 6.41
C PRO A 121 20.73 -7.00 4.97
N ALA A 122 21.95 -6.79 4.50
CA ALA A 122 22.37 -7.14 3.16
C ALA A 122 22.15 -8.62 2.89
N PHE A 123 22.05 -8.97 1.61
CA PHE A 123 22.01 -10.37 1.21
C PHE A 123 23.35 -11.06 1.50
N PRO A 124 23.40 -12.41 1.55
CA PRO A 124 24.65 -13.14 1.79
C PRO A 124 25.78 -12.84 0.79
N ASP A 125 25.43 -12.38 -0.41
CA ASP A 125 26.37 -11.95 -1.46
C ASP A 125 26.87 -10.51 -1.28
N GLY A 126 26.45 -9.83 -0.20
CA GLY A 126 26.79 -8.45 0.10
C GLY A 126 25.98 -7.41 -0.68
N SER A 127 25.06 -7.82 -1.56
CA SER A 127 24.21 -6.88 -2.28
C SER A 127 23.25 -6.15 -1.33
N PRO A 128 23.00 -4.85 -1.57
CA PRO A 128 22.16 -4.06 -0.68
C PRO A 128 20.73 -4.56 -0.71
N ARG A 129 20.12 -4.67 0.47
CA ARG A 129 18.69 -4.97 0.63
C ARG A 129 17.99 -3.74 1.17
N PHE A 130 16.93 -3.34 0.48
CA PHE A 130 16.15 -2.16 0.86
C PHE A 130 14.89 -2.54 1.63
N ARG A 131 14.46 -1.60 2.47
CA ARG A 131 13.21 -1.65 3.24
C ARG A 131 12.37 -0.43 2.90
N CYS A 132 11.18 -0.66 2.35
CA CYS A 132 10.28 0.40 1.91
C CYS A 132 8.82 0.07 2.30
N GLN A 133 7.89 1.00 2.08
CA GLN A 133 6.48 0.75 2.43
C GLN A 133 5.91 -0.49 1.75
N SER A 134 6.31 -0.79 0.51
CA SER A 134 5.86 -1.96 -0.24
C SER A 134 6.36 -3.28 0.36
N THR A 135 7.63 -3.34 0.80
CA THR A 135 8.20 -4.54 1.43
C THR A 135 7.62 -4.77 2.82
N GLU A 136 7.20 -3.69 3.49
CA GLU A 136 6.67 -3.72 4.85
C GLU A 136 5.14 -3.73 4.92
N ILE A 137 4.41 -3.88 3.81
CA ILE A 137 2.94 -3.97 3.83
C ILE A 137 2.48 -5.10 4.75
N ALA A 138 3.07 -6.30 4.62
CA ALA A 138 2.64 -7.46 5.40
C ALA A 138 2.75 -7.24 6.91
N PRO A 139 3.88 -6.77 7.48
CA PRO A 139 3.97 -6.45 8.91
C PRO A 139 3.18 -5.19 9.31
N ALA A 140 2.99 -4.22 8.42
CA ALA A 140 2.22 -3.01 8.71
C ALA A 140 0.69 -3.19 8.63
N THR A 141 0.21 -4.38 8.28
CA THR A 141 -1.22 -4.65 8.04
C THR A 141 -1.67 -5.99 8.61
N THR A 142 -2.96 -6.09 8.93
CA THR A 142 -3.57 -7.36 9.37
C THR A 142 -4.34 -8.01 8.23
N PRO A 143 -4.38 -9.35 8.12
CA PRO A 143 -5.24 -10.03 7.15
C PRO A 143 -6.69 -9.55 7.22
N LEU A 144 -7.33 -9.33 6.07
CA LEU A 144 -8.71 -8.87 5.99
C LEU A 144 -9.57 -9.95 5.33
N SER A 145 -10.52 -10.51 6.09
CA SER A 145 -11.45 -11.50 5.57
C SER A 145 -12.43 -10.86 4.56
N PRO A 146 -12.67 -11.48 3.40
CA PRO A 146 -13.67 -10.99 2.44
C PRO A 146 -15.10 -11.06 2.98
N THR A 147 -15.37 -11.89 4.00
CA THR A 147 -16.69 -12.02 4.62
C THR A 147 -17.00 -10.89 5.62
N ARG A 148 -16.03 -10.03 5.93
CA ARG A 148 -16.21 -8.94 6.89
C ARG A 148 -17.01 -7.79 6.27
N LEU A 149 -18.32 -7.78 6.49
CA LEU A 149 -19.23 -6.81 5.85
C LEU A 149 -18.86 -5.33 6.10
N ASN A 150 -18.32 -5.01 7.28
CA ASN A 150 -17.92 -3.64 7.62
C ASN A 150 -16.93 -3.03 6.61
N GLN A 151 -16.13 -3.84 5.90
CA GLN A 151 -15.20 -3.32 4.89
C GLN A 151 -15.90 -2.65 3.69
N TYR A 152 -17.16 -3.00 3.42
CA TYR A 152 -17.97 -2.42 2.36
C TYR A 152 -18.68 -1.15 2.83
N LEU A 153 -19.00 -1.08 4.13
CA LEU A 153 -19.48 0.15 4.75
C LEU A 153 -18.34 1.18 4.83
N ASP A 154 -17.14 0.74 5.21
CA ASP A 154 -15.93 1.55 5.21
C ASP A 154 -15.62 2.11 3.81
N ASP A 155 -15.81 1.30 2.74
CA ASP A 155 -15.67 1.76 1.35
C ASP A 155 -16.57 2.96 1.03
N ILE A 156 -17.83 2.91 1.47
CA ILE A 156 -18.82 3.95 1.22
C ILE A 156 -18.51 5.17 2.09
N ALA A 157 -18.30 4.95 3.40
CA ALA A 157 -18.04 6.00 4.38
C ALA A 157 -16.78 6.81 4.04
N THR A 158 -15.76 6.16 3.48
CA THR A 158 -14.49 6.82 3.10
C THR A 158 -14.50 7.39 1.69
N GLY A 159 -15.59 7.26 0.92
CA GLY A 159 -15.65 7.69 -0.48
C GLY A 159 -14.80 6.84 -1.44
N ASN A 160 -14.38 5.65 -1.00
CA ASN A 160 -13.63 4.71 -1.82
C ASN A 160 -14.51 4.07 -2.90
N ALA A 161 -15.79 3.81 -2.60
CA ALA A 161 -16.80 3.35 -3.56
C ALA A 161 -18.17 3.95 -3.26
N SER A 162 -19.03 4.07 -4.26
CA SER A 162 -20.45 4.39 -4.03
C SER A 162 -21.25 3.16 -3.59
N ALA A 163 -22.39 3.38 -2.94
CA ALA A 163 -23.29 2.29 -2.57
C ALA A 163 -23.73 1.45 -3.79
N ALA A 164 -23.96 2.09 -4.94
CA ALA A 164 -24.28 1.40 -6.19
C ALA A 164 -23.12 0.50 -6.67
N GLN A 165 -21.87 0.95 -6.57
CA GLN A 165 -20.69 0.15 -6.94
C GLN A 165 -20.52 -1.06 -6.02
N VAL A 166 -20.75 -0.89 -4.71
CA VAL A 166 -20.73 -2.00 -3.74
C VAL A 166 -21.86 -2.99 -4.06
N GLY A 167 -23.08 -2.50 -4.26
CA GLY A 167 -24.24 -3.33 -4.60
C GLY A 167 -24.01 -4.16 -5.86
N ALA A 168 -23.50 -3.54 -6.93
CA ALA A 168 -23.16 -4.25 -8.17
C ALA A 168 -22.13 -5.38 -7.95
N ARG A 169 -21.08 -5.14 -7.15
CA ARG A 169 -20.06 -6.16 -6.83
C ARG A 169 -20.65 -7.35 -6.05
N VAL A 170 -21.51 -7.07 -5.07
CA VAL A 170 -22.18 -8.11 -4.27
C VAL A 170 -23.12 -8.93 -5.16
N SER A 171 -23.92 -8.28 -6.02
CA SER A 171 -24.82 -8.96 -6.95
C SER A 171 -24.09 -9.87 -7.92
N VAL A 172 -22.96 -9.43 -8.50
CA VAL A 172 -22.13 -10.26 -9.38
C VAL A 172 -21.54 -11.46 -8.63
N ALA A 173 -21.08 -11.28 -7.39
CA ALA A 173 -20.57 -12.38 -6.58
C ALA A 173 -21.66 -13.40 -6.24
N ALA A 174 -22.86 -12.95 -5.88
CA ALA A 174 -24.01 -13.81 -5.60
C ALA A 174 -24.44 -14.61 -6.83
N LEU A 175 -24.57 -13.94 -7.99
CA LEU A 175 -24.91 -14.58 -9.26
C LEU A 175 -23.86 -15.64 -9.66
N THR A 176 -22.57 -15.30 -9.56
CA THR A 176 -21.48 -16.24 -9.86
C THR A 176 -21.49 -17.43 -8.91
N GLY A 177 -21.78 -17.20 -7.62
CA GLY A 177 -21.94 -18.25 -6.62
C GLY A 177 -23.13 -19.18 -6.91
N MET A 178 -24.26 -18.63 -7.37
CA MET A 178 -25.44 -19.38 -7.78
C MET A 178 -25.16 -20.23 -9.02
N LEU A 179 -24.56 -19.63 -10.07
CA LEU A 179 -24.21 -20.33 -11.31
C LEU A 179 -23.23 -21.49 -11.06
N LYS A 180 -22.23 -21.31 -10.17
CA LYS A 180 -21.32 -22.40 -9.78
C LYS A 180 -22.01 -23.56 -9.06
N ARG A 181 -23.11 -23.31 -8.34
CA ARG A 181 -23.91 -24.37 -7.69
C ARG A 181 -24.79 -25.13 -8.66
N LEU A 182 -25.20 -24.48 -9.75
CA LEU A 182 -26.02 -25.05 -10.82
C LEU A 182 -25.20 -25.77 -11.88
N SER A 183 -23.89 -25.48 -11.97
CA SER A 183 -22.98 -26.20 -12.85
C SER A 183 -22.87 -27.66 -12.40
N PRO A 184 -23.00 -28.66 -13.30
CA PRO A 184 -22.74 -30.05 -12.97
C PRO A 184 -21.36 -30.18 -12.34
N ARG A 185 -21.21 -31.02 -11.31
CA ARG A 185 -19.91 -31.42 -10.77
C ARG A 185 -19.19 -32.26 -11.84
N GLY A 186 -18.65 -31.62 -12.87
CA GLY A 186 -17.66 -32.23 -13.73
C GLY A 186 -16.39 -32.44 -12.92
N ASP A 187 -15.78 -33.62 -13.03
CA ASP A 187 -14.50 -33.92 -12.40
C ASP A 187 -13.52 -32.79 -12.66
N ALA A 188 -13.16 -32.08 -11.60
CA ALA A 188 -12.12 -31.07 -11.71
C ALA A 188 -10.85 -31.82 -12.17
N PRO A 189 -10.20 -31.41 -13.28
CA PRO A 189 -8.94 -32.02 -13.67
C PRO A 189 -7.99 -31.94 -12.47
N PRO A 190 -7.19 -32.99 -12.21
CA PRO A 190 -6.33 -33.04 -11.04
C PRO A 190 -5.54 -31.74 -10.96
N ARG A 191 -5.63 -31.05 -9.82
CA ARG A 191 -4.84 -29.84 -9.57
C ARG A 191 -3.40 -30.20 -9.91
N PRO A 192 -2.72 -29.48 -10.83
CA PRO A 192 -1.33 -29.76 -11.10
C PRO A 192 -0.62 -29.72 -9.75
N SER A 193 0.12 -30.80 -9.44
CA SER A 193 0.95 -30.82 -8.24
C SER A 193 1.68 -29.49 -8.17
N ARG A 194 1.75 -28.87 -6.98
CA ARG A 194 2.58 -27.69 -6.75
C ARG A 194 4.05 -28.10 -6.90
N ARG A 195 4.46 -28.51 -8.10
CA ARG A 195 5.84 -28.44 -8.53
C ARG A 195 6.21 -26.98 -8.36
N ARG A 196 7.32 -26.71 -7.67
CA ARG A 196 7.94 -25.39 -7.63
C ARG A 196 8.30 -25.02 -9.07
N LEU A 197 7.33 -24.51 -9.82
CA LEU A 197 7.56 -23.94 -11.13
C LEU A 197 8.41 -22.69 -10.86
N ARG A 198 9.68 -22.78 -11.26
CA ARG A 198 10.51 -21.60 -11.52
C ARG A 198 9.69 -20.68 -12.44
N PRO A 199 9.46 -19.40 -12.10
CA PRO A 199 8.50 -18.61 -12.84
C PRO A 199 9.08 -18.26 -14.22
N ALA A 200 8.41 -18.71 -15.28
CA ALA A 200 8.54 -18.15 -16.61
C ALA A 200 7.81 -16.80 -16.65
N MET A 201 8.49 -15.78 -17.17
CA MET A 201 7.99 -14.42 -17.33
C MET A 201 6.86 -14.40 -18.37
N ASN A 202 5.70 -13.83 -18.03
CA ASN A 202 4.75 -13.38 -19.05
C ASN A 202 4.31 -11.94 -18.72
N ARG A 203 4.63 -11.00 -19.62
CA ARG A 203 4.62 -9.54 -19.43
C ARG A 203 3.31 -8.84 -19.86
N SER A 204 2.24 -9.56 -20.19
CA SER A 204 1.12 -9.00 -20.98
C SER A 204 -0.21 -8.77 -20.25
N ALA A 205 -0.28 -8.79 -18.92
CA ALA A 205 -1.55 -8.61 -18.19
C ALA A 205 -1.54 -7.43 -17.20
N CYS A 206 -1.30 -6.21 -17.68
CA CYS A 206 -1.57 -4.97 -16.93
C CYS A 206 -2.02 -3.86 -17.89
N SER A 207 -3.35 -3.67 -18.00
CA SER A 207 -3.93 -2.48 -18.64
C SER A 207 -4.05 -1.33 -17.62
N PRO A 208 -3.87 -0.06 -18.02
CA PRO A 208 -3.91 1.11 -17.12
C PRO A 208 -5.20 1.22 -16.28
N ALA A 209 -6.29 0.63 -16.76
CA ALA A 209 -7.61 0.70 -16.14
C ALA A 209 -7.85 -0.36 -15.02
N ASN A 210 -6.87 -1.18 -14.64
CA ASN A 210 -7.06 -2.29 -13.69
C ASN A 210 -5.92 -2.47 -12.67
N TRP A 211 -5.05 -1.47 -12.50
CA TRP A 211 -3.86 -1.59 -11.65
C TRP A 211 -4.18 -1.84 -10.17
N TRP A 212 -5.40 -1.53 -9.69
CA TRP A 212 -5.86 -1.86 -8.33
C TRP A 212 -6.22 -3.35 -8.12
N ARG A 213 -6.34 -4.16 -9.19
CA ARG A 213 -6.48 -5.63 -9.10
C ARG A 213 -5.14 -6.34 -9.11
N CYS A 214 -4.11 -5.68 -9.64
CA CYS A 214 -2.76 -6.19 -9.62
C CYS A 214 -2.14 -5.68 -8.32
N GLY A 215 -1.81 -6.57 -7.40
CA GLY A 215 -0.87 -6.24 -6.32
C GLY A 215 0.40 -5.59 -6.91
N PRO A 216 1.28 -5.00 -6.06
CA PRO A 216 2.46 -4.30 -6.55
C PRO A 216 3.14 -5.14 -7.64
N PRO A 217 3.57 -4.52 -8.75
CA PRO A 217 4.26 -5.27 -9.79
C PRO A 217 5.28 -6.15 -9.09
N ARG A 218 5.31 -7.44 -9.43
CA ARG A 218 6.42 -8.30 -9.04
C ARG A 218 7.65 -7.81 -9.82
N THR A 219 8.12 -6.62 -9.50
CA THR A 219 9.48 -6.20 -9.75
C THR A 219 10.29 -7.10 -8.83
N SER A 220 10.98 -8.03 -9.47
CA SER A 220 12.16 -8.67 -8.93
C SER A 220 13.05 -7.63 -8.26
N CYS A 221 12.94 -7.47 -6.94
CA CYS A 221 14.16 -7.46 -6.14
C CYS A 221 14.73 -8.87 -6.27
N GLY A 222 15.94 -8.95 -6.81
CA GLY A 222 16.53 -10.12 -7.44
C GLY A 222 16.50 -11.41 -6.61
N ARG A 223 16.52 -12.53 -7.36
CA ARG A 223 17.28 -13.70 -6.95
C ARG A 223 18.74 -13.45 -7.23
#